data_AF-A0A1V8YF08-F1
#
_entry.id   AF-A0A1V8YF08-F1
#
_cell.length_a   1.000
_cell.length_b   1.000
_cell.length_c   1.000
_cell.angle_alpha   90.00
_cell.angle_beta   90.00
_cell.angle_gamma   90.00
#
_symmetry.space_group_name_H-M   'P 1'
#
loop_
_entity.id
_entity.type
_entity.pdbx_description
1 polymer ?
#
loop_
_entity_poly.entity_id
_entity_poly.type
_entity_poly.pdbx_seq_one_letter_code
_entity_poly.pdbx_strand_id
1 'polypeptide(L)' 'MVGYVRFTALALIGFSYLVFRIKKKKEHQSTSIENDWSQYQKNADGLYPWEVDQDDSPQRIEKTATRYVNQARPRRGKW' A
#
# COMPACT_ATOMS: atom_id res chain seq x y z
N MET A 1 -24.84 -22.89 -33.71
CA MET A 1 -23.88 -21.77 -33.62
C MET A 1 -24.00 -20.95 -32.33
N VAL A 2 -25.19 -20.49 -31.93
CA VAL A 2 -25.38 -19.61 -30.76
C VAL A 2 -24.86 -20.18 -29.42
N GLY A 3 -25.03 -21.49 -29.19
CA GLY A 3 -24.52 -22.15 -27.98
C GLY A 3 -22.99 -22.13 -27.86
N TYR A 4 -22.27 -22.32 -28.97
CA TYR A 4 -20.80 -22.23 -29.01
C TYR A 4 -20.31 -20.80 -28.73
N VAL A 5 -21.01 -19.79 -29.25
CA VAL A 5 -20.68 -18.38 -28.99
C VAL A 5 -20.87 -18.04 -27.51
N ARG A 6 -21.95 -18.53 -26.88
CA ARG A 6 -22.18 -18.31 -25.43
C ARG A 6 -21.14 -19.04 -24.57
N PHE A 7 -20.79 -20.27 -24.92
CA PHE A 7 -19.80 -21.05 -24.20
C PHE A 7 -18.40 -20.42 -24.29
N THR A 8 -17.99 -19.97 -25.47
CA THR A 8 -16.70 -19.30 -25.67
C THR A 8 -16.63 -17.94 -24.97
N ALA A 9 -17.72 -17.17 -24.96
CA ALA A 9 -17.80 -15.92 -24.21
C ALA A 9 -17.64 -16.13 -22.69
N LEU A 10 -18.32 -17.14 -22.12
CA LEU A 10 -18.18 -17.48 -20.70
C LEU A 10 -16.76 -17.96 -20.36
N ALA A 11 -16.15 -18.76 -21.24
CA ALA A 11 -14.77 -19.20 -21.08
C ALA A 11 -13.78 -18.02 -21.08
N LEU A 12 -13.96 -17.05 -21.98
CA LEU A 12 -13.13 -15.83 -22.04
C LEU A 12 -13.27 -14.96 -20.78
N ILE A 13 -14.49 -14.79 -20.27
CA ILE A 13 -14.72 -14.06 -19.02
C ILE A 13 -14.03 -14.76 -17.86
N GLY A 14 -14.20 -16.08 -17.72
CA GLY A 14 -13.51 -16.86 -16.69
C GLY A 14 -11.99 -16.76 -16.79
N PHE A 15 -11.43 -16.82 -18.01
CA PHE A 15 -10.00 -16.68 -18.23
C PHE A 15 -9.48 -15.29 -17.88
N SER A 16 -10.20 -14.23 -18.27
CA SER A 16 -9.84 -12.85 -17.94
C SER A 16 -9.81 -12.61 -16.42
N TYR A 17 -10.78 -13.16 -15.69
CA TYR A 17 -10.85 -13.07 -14.24
C TYR A 17 -9.69 -13.81 -13.56
N LEU A 18 -9.34 -15.00 -14.07
CA LEU A 18 -8.22 -15.78 -13.56
C LEU A 18 -6.89 -15.06 -13.78
N VAL A 19 -6.67 -14.50 -14.97
CA VAL A 19 -5.48 -13.68 -15.28
C VAL A 19 -5.40 -12.45 -14.37
N PHE A 20 -6.52 -11.74 -14.19
CA PHE A 20 -6.60 -10.59 -13.29
C PHE A 20 -6.22 -10.97 -11.86
N ARG A 21 -6.78 -12.07 -11.34
CA ARG A 21 -6.49 -12.56 -9.98
C ARG A 21 -5.01 -12.93 -9.81
N ILE A 22 -4.41 -13.59 -10.79
CA ILE A 22 -2.98 -13.95 -10.76
C ILE A 22 -2.11 -12.69 -10.76
N LYS A 23 -2.41 -11.71 -11.61
CA LYS A 23 -1.71 -10.43 -11.64
C LYS A 23 -1.78 -9.72 -10.29
N LYS A 24 -2.97 -9.60 -9.71
CA LYS A 24 -3.18 -9.03 -8.37
C LYS A 24 -2.39 -9.76 -7.29
N LYS A 25 -2.36 -11.10 -7.31
CA LYS A 25 -1.57 -11.88 -6.35
C LYS A 25 -0.07 -11.59 -6.50
N LYS A 26 0.44 -11.51 -7.73
CA LYS A 26 1.85 -11.17 -7.99
C LYS A 26 2.19 -9.75 -7.54
N GLU A 27 1.30 -8.79 -7.78
CA GLU A 27 1.46 -7.42 -7.31
C GLU A 27 1.57 -7.35 -5.79
N HIS A 28 0.66 -8.01 -5.07
CA HIS A 28 0.73 -8.13 -3.61
C HIS A 28 1.96 -8.90 -3.11
N GLN A 29 2.48 -9.87 -3.87
CA GLN A 29 3.74 -10.55 -3.57
C GLN A 29 4.96 -9.68 -3.86
N SER A 30 4.95 -8.84 -4.90
CA SER A 30 6.03 -7.87 -5.13
C SER A 30 6.04 -6.74 -4.10
N THR A 31 4.88 -6.45 -3.49
CA THR A 31 4.76 -5.60 -2.30
C THR A 31 4.86 -6.40 -1.01
N SER A 32 5.31 -7.68 -1.05
CA SER A 32 5.89 -8.24 0.16
C SER A 32 7.15 -7.44 0.39
N ILE A 33 7.01 -6.40 1.21
CA ILE A 33 8.04 -5.77 2.01
C ILE A 33 9.07 -6.88 2.23
N GLU A 34 10.23 -6.78 1.56
CA GLU A 34 11.36 -7.64 1.90
C GLU A 34 11.38 -7.69 3.42
N ASN A 35 11.53 -8.88 3.98
CA ASN A 35 11.57 -9.15 5.41
C ASN A 35 12.74 -8.40 6.07
N ASP A 36 12.70 -7.08 6.02
CA ASP A 36 13.66 -6.14 6.50
C ASP A 36 13.32 -5.92 7.96
N TRP A 37 13.68 -6.94 8.73
CA TRP A 37 13.56 -6.92 10.18
C TRP A 37 14.56 -5.97 10.83
N SER A 38 15.39 -5.27 10.05
CA SER A 38 16.31 -4.25 10.56
C SER A 38 15.57 -3.19 11.38
N GLN A 39 14.33 -2.87 11.00
CA GLN A 39 13.45 -1.95 11.72
C GLN A 39 13.14 -2.42 13.15
N TYR A 40 13.30 -3.71 13.44
CA TYR A 40 13.06 -4.32 14.75
C TYR A 40 14.34 -4.77 15.45
N GLN A 41 15.51 -4.56 14.83
CA GLN A 41 16.78 -4.93 15.43
C GLN A 41 17.27 -3.81 16.35
N LYS A 42 17.71 -4.19 17.56
CA LYS A 42 18.34 -3.25 18.49
C LYS A 42 19.71 -2.82 17.98
N ASN A 43 20.07 -1.56 18.21
CA ASN A 43 21.42 -1.06 17.96
C ASN A 43 22.41 -1.60 19.02
N ALA A 44 23.69 -1.24 18.91
CA ALA A 44 24.73 -1.66 19.86
C ALA A 44 24.46 -1.20 21.31
N ASP A 45 23.71 -0.12 21.48
CA ASP A 45 23.31 0.44 22.78
C ASP A 45 22.03 -0.21 23.34
N GLY A 46 21.43 -1.17 22.62
CA GLY A 46 20.25 -1.91 23.05
C GLY A 46 18.91 -1.22 22.80
N LEU A 47 18.89 -0.12 22.04
CA LEU A 47 17.72 0.68 21.70
C LEU A 47 17.11 0.22 20.37
N TYR A 48 15.78 0.19 20.28
CA TYR A 48 15.09 -0.01 19.02
C TYR A 48 15.14 1.26 18.13
N PRO A 49 14.99 1.16 16.80
CA PRO A 49 15.08 2.33 15.91
C PRO A 49 14.11 3.47 16.25
N TRP A 50 12.91 3.16 16.74
CA TRP A 50 11.92 4.16 17.20
C TRP A 50 12.19 4.70 18.63
N GLU A 51 13.14 4.13 19.36
CA GLU A 51 13.58 4.62 20.67
C GLU A 51 14.80 5.53 20.56
N VAL A 52 15.58 5.42 19.48
CA VAL A 52 16.79 6.21 19.23
C VAL A 52 16.46 7.68 18.96
N ASP A 53 15.40 7.94 18.21
CA ASP A 53 14.98 9.29 17.83
C ASP A 53 13.59 9.58 18.40
N GLN A 54 13.57 10.36 19.47
CA GLN A 54 12.34 10.84 20.13
C GLN A 54 12.07 12.32 19.83
N ASP A 55 12.86 12.92 18.93
CA ASP A 55 12.71 14.33 18.61
C ASP A 55 11.59 14.55 17.58
N ASP A 56 10.37 14.64 18.11
CA ASP A 56 9.17 15.04 17.37
C ASP A 56 8.99 16.56 17.32
N SER A 57 10.05 17.34 17.58
CA SER A 57 9.95 18.79 17.65
C SER A 57 9.62 19.42 16.30
N PRO A 58 8.84 20.53 16.28
CA PRO A 58 8.51 21.24 15.04
C PRO A 58 9.73 21.72 14.23
N GLN A 59 10.88 21.85 14.89
CA GLN A 59 12.14 22.33 14.31
C GLN A 59 12.73 21.37 13.28
N ARG A 60 12.37 20.08 13.37
CA ARG A 60 12.86 19.03 12.46
C ARG A 60 12.15 19.01 11.11
N ILE A 61 10.98 19.66 11.02
CA ILE A 61 10.21 19.74 9.79
C ILE A 61 10.90 20.73 8.84
N GLU A 62 11.27 20.26 7.64
CA GLU A 62 11.82 21.15 6.62
C GLU A 62 10.87 22.31 6.33
N LYS A 63 11.41 23.52 6.14
CA LYS A 63 10.59 24.71 5.83
C LYS A 63 9.81 24.57 4.53
N THR A 64 10.28 23.71 3.64
CA THR A 64 9.67 23.36 2.35
C THR A 64 8.67 22.23 2.43
N ALA A 65 8.53 21.55 3.58
CA ALA A 65 7.66 20.39 3.71
C ALA A 65 6.20 20.76 3.47
N THR A 66 5.54 20.03 2.56
CA THR A 66 4.12 20.23 2.29
C THR A 66 3.29 19.71 3.46
N ARG A 67 2.37 20.54 3.96
CA ARG A 67 1.42 20.13 4.99
C ARG A 67 0.57 18.96 4.48
N TYR A 68 0.52 17.87 5.26
CA TYR A 68 -0.46 16.81 5.03
C TYR A 68 -1.89 17.34 5.23
N VAL A 69 -2.73 17.17 4.21
CA VAL A 69 -4.16 17.48 4.28
C VAL A 69 -4.92 16.20 4.02
N ASN A 70 -5.60 15.69 5.04
CA ASN A 70 -6.52 14.57 4.87
C ASN A 70 -7.68 15.00 3.94
N GLN A 71 -7.68 14.47 2.72
CA GLN A 71 -8.71 14.74 1.71
C GLN A 71 -9.91 13.78 1.81
N ALA A 72 -9.77 12.67 2.54
CA ALA A 72 -10.83 11.66 2.70
C ALA A 72 -11.89 12.05 3.75
N ARG A 73 -11.66 13.13 4.51
CA ARG A 73 -12.64 13.62 5.49
C ARG A 73 -13.76 14.42 4.79
N PRO A 74 -15.02 14.27 5.22
CA PRO A 74 -16.12 15.09 4.71
C PRO A 74 -15.82 16.57 4.95
N ARG A 75 -15.95 17.39 3.91
CA ARG A 75 -15.77 18.84 4.01
C ARG A 75 -16.92 19.41 4.84
N ARG A 76 -16.60 20.16 5.90
CA ARG A 76 -17.62 20.93 6.62
C ARG A 76 -18.17 21.99 5.66
N GLY A 77 -19.48 21.97 5.40
CA GLY A 77 -20.15 22.98 4.59
C GLY A 77 -19.95 24.38 5.18
N LYS A 78 -19.80 25.39 4.31
CA LYS A 78 -19.87 26.79 4.72
C LYS A 78 -21.33 27.08 5.06
N TRP A 79 -21.61 27.37 6.33
CA TRP A 79 -22.85 28.04 6.73
C TRP A 79 -22.68 29.53 6.51
#